data_AF-A0A929VCA1-F1
#
_entry.id   AF-A0A929VCA1-F1
#
_cell.length_a   1.000
_cell.length_b   1.000
_cell.length_c   1.000
_cell.angle_alpha   90.00
_cell.angle_beta   90.00
_cell.angle_gamma   90.00
#
_symmetry.space_group_name_H-M   'P 1'
#
loop_
_entity.id
_entity.type
_entity.pdbx_description
1 polymer ?
#
loop_
_entity_poly.entity_id
_entity_poly.type
_entity_poly.pdbx_seq_one_letter_code
_entity_poly.pdbx_strand_id
1 'polypeptide(L)' 'MIEGMLIGLIGSLIPLALIYVLYGEAVEYFSSKFSILSMFLQFYSPAVIFQKLMPITLGVGVGIGILGSLSSVRRHLNV' A
#
# COMPACT_ATOMS: atom_id res chain seq x y z
N MET A 1 -21.00 3.47 6.09
CA MET A 1 -19.74 3.02 6.74
C MET A 1 -19.14 1.80 6.05
N ILE A 2 -19.91 0.71 5.87
CA ILE A 2 -19.42 -0.53 5.23
C ILE A 2 -18.96 -0.31 3.77
N GLU A 3 -19.75 0.42 2.97
CA GLU A 3 -19.35 0.77 1.59
C GLU A 3 -18.06 1.57 1.53
N GLY A 4 -17.85 2.50 2.47
CA GLY A 4 -16.60 3.26 2.56
C GLY A 4 -15.39 2.37 2.86
N MET A 5 -15.53 1.40 3.77
CA MET A 5 -14.48 0.42 4.05
C MET A 5 -14.16 -0.45 2.85
N LEU A 6 -15.17 -0.93 2.12
CA LEU A 6 -14.98 -1.74 0.90
C LEU A 6 -14.25 -0.96 -0.19
N ILE A 7 -14.66 0.29 -0.43
CA ILE A 7 -14.00 1.18 -1.40
C ILE A 7 -12.56 1.46 -0.97
N GLY A 8 -12.32 1.70 0.33
CA GLY A 8 -10.98 1.90 0.89
C GLY A 8 -10.08 0.66 0.75
N LEU A 9 -10.63 -0.54 0.96
CA LEU A 9 -9.92 -1.80 0.75
C LEU A 9 -9.55 -2.00 -0.72
N ILE A 10 -10.52 -1.88 -1.63
CA ILE A 10 -10.27 -2.02 -3.07
C ILE A 10 -9.27 -0.96 -3.56
N GLY A 11 -9.41 0.29 -3.10
CA GLY A 11 -8.50 1.39 -3.43
C GLY A 11 -7.07 1.16 -2.95
N SER A 12 -6.89 0.45 -1.84
CA SER A 12 -5.55 0.12 -1.32
C SER A 12 -4.81 -0.96 -2.12
N LEU A 13 -5.52 -1.78 -2.91
CA LEU A 13 -4.90 -2.83 -3.74
C LEU A 13 -4.09 -2.24 -4.90
N ILE A 14 -4.49 -1.09 -5.43
CA ILE A 14 -3.81 -0.42 -6.55
C ILE A 14 -2.37 0.00 -6.20
N PRO A 15 -2.13 0.84 -5.16
CA PRO A 15 -0.79 1.25 -4.79
C PRO A 15 0.05 0.07 -4.30
N LEU A 16 -0.59 -0.91 -3.66
CA LEU A 16 0.06 -2.13 -3.24
C LEU A 16 0.61 -2.90 -4.45
N ALA A 17 -0.23 -3.24 -5.45
CA ALA A 17 0.22 -3.90 -6.67
C ALA A 17 1.32 -3.12 -7.41
N LEU A 18 1.22 -1.78 -7.45
CA LEU A 18 2.23 -0.91 -8.04
C LEU A 18 3.59 -1.06 -7.32
N ILE A 19 3.60 -1.03 -5.99
CA ILE A 19 4.83 -1.21 -5.20
C ILE A 19 5.44 -2.60 -5.43
N TYR A 20 4.63 -3.65 -5.60
CA TYR A 20 5.14 -5.00 -5.87
C TYR A 20 6.01 -5.04 -7.13
N VAL A 21 5.48 -4.49 -8.23
CA VAL A 21 6.15 -4.48 -9.53
C VAL A 21 7.38 -3.59 -9.48
N LEU A 22 7.22 -2.35 -9.00
CA LEU A 22 8.33 -1.39 -8.96
C LEU A 22 9.48 -1.83 -8.05
N TYR A 23 9.17 -2.46 -6.91
CA TYR A 23 10.21 -2.94 -6.00
C TYR A 23 11.02 -4.08 -6.62
N GLY A 24 10.36 -5.03 -7.31
CA GLY A 24 11.05 -6.11 -8.01
C GLY A 24 12.04 -5.58 -9.05
N GLU A 25 11.57 -4.71 -9.94
CA GLU A 25 12.39 -4.08 -10.98
C GLU A 25 13.54 -3.25 -10.38
N ALA A 26 13.27 -2.49 -9.32
CA ALA A 26 14.30 -1.71 -8.65
C ALA A 26 15.40 -2.59 -8.06
N VAL A 27 15.04 -3.66 -7.34
CA VAL A 27 16.02 -4.57 -6.73
C VAL A 27 16.89 -5.23 -7.79
N GLU A 28 16.29 -5.70 -8.88
CA GLU A 28 17.03 -6.31 -10.00
C GLU A 28 17.98 -5.32 -10.68
N TYR A 29 17.51 -4.08 -10.91
CA TYR A 29 18.32 -3.00 -11.46
C TYR A 29 19.51 -2.66 -10.56
N PHE A 30 19.30 -2.50 -9.26
CA PHE A 30 20.38 -2.19 -8.32
C PHE A 30 21.35 -3.37 -8.14
N SER A 31 20.86 -4.60 -8.14
CA SER A 31 21.70 -5.80 -8.04
C SER A 31 22.61 -5.97 -9.27
N SER A 32 22.12 -5.63 -10.46
CA SER A 32 22.90 -5.75 -11.70
C SER A 32 23.89 -4.59 -11.91
N LYS A 33 23.52 -3.36 -11.54
CA LYS A 33 24.35 -2.16 -11.79
C LYS A 33 25.30 -1.82 -10.65
N PHE A 34 24.97 -2.18 -9.41
CA PHE A 34 25.68 -1.70 -8.22
C PHE A 34 25.96 -2.84 -7.23
N SER A 35 26.71 -3.87 -7.66
CA SER A 35 27.06 -5.04 -6.85
C SER A 35 27.66 -4.69 -5.47
N ILE A 36 28.45 -3.61 -5.38
CA ILE A 36 29.01 -3.11 -4.11
C ILE A 36 27.90 -2.56 -3.20
N LEU A 37 26.93 -1.83 -3.75
CA LEU A 37 25.83 -1.26 -2.98
C LEU A 37 24.84 -2.34 -2.54
N SER A 38 24.67 -3.41 -3.32
CA SER A 38 23.88 -4.59 -2.94
C SER A 38 24.48 -5.36 -1.76
N MET A 39 25.79 -5.23 -1.52
CA MET A 39 26.45 -5.81 -0.35
C MET A 39 26.12 -5.05 0.94
N PHE A 40 25.88 -3.74 0.85
CA PHE A 40 25.49 -2.89 2.00
C PHE A 40 23.97 -2.78 2.18
N LEU A 41 23.21 -2.71 1.09
CA LEU A 41 21.75 -2.75 1.08
C LEU A 41 21.33 -4.21 1.04
N GLN A 42 21.04 -4.78 2.20
CA GLN A 42 20.47 -6.12 2.30
C GLN A 42 19.04 -6.09 1.73
N PHE A 43 18.91 -6.29 0.41
CA PHE A 43 17.62 -6.31 -0.26
C PHE A 43 16.82 -7.52 0.24
N TYR A 44 15.71 -7.24 0.92
CA TYR A 44 14.78 -8.27 1.32
C TYR A 44 14.00 -8.76 0.10
N SER A 45 13.65 -10.05 0.08
CA SER A 45 12.75 -10.57 -0.94
C SER A 45 11.44 -9.77 -0.97
N PRO A 46 10.87 -9.50 -2.16
CA PRO A 46 9.59 -8.79 -2.29
C PRO A 46 8.51 -9.35 -1.37
N ALA A 47 8.48 -10.66 -1.16
CA ALA A 47 7.52 -11.34 -0.28
C ALA A 47 7.61 -10.89 1.19
N VAL A 48 8.83 -10.68 1.71
CA VAL A 48 9.05 -10.28 3.10
C VAL A 48 8.59 -8.84 3.34
N ILE A 49 8.90 -7.96 2.38
CA ILE A 49 8.43 -6.57 2.40
C ILE A 49 6.90 -6.54 2.32
N PHE A 50 6.31 -7.35 1.43
CA PHE A 50 4.87 -7.40 1.24
C PHE A 50 4.11 -7.91 2.46
N GLN A 51 4.62 -8.92 3.16
CA GLN A 51 4.01 -9.38 4.42
C GLN A 51 3.87 -8.25 5.44
N LYS A 52 4.79 -7.28 5.46
CA LYS A 52 4.72 -6.13 6.36
C LYS A 52 3.86 -5.00 5.79
N LEU A 53 3.98 -4.71 4.50
CA LEU A 53 3.24 -3.62 3.87
C LEU A 53 1.75 -3.91 3.79
N MET A 54 1.37 -5.16 3.49
CA MET A 54 -0.02 -5.58 3.31
C MET A 54 -0.95 -5.17 4.46
N PRO A 55 -0.69 -5.54 5.73
CA PRO A 55 -1.57 -5.14 6.83
C PRO A 55 -1.58 -3.62 7.04
N ILE A 56 -0.47 -2.93 6.78
CA ILE A 56 -0.38 -1.47 6.92
C ILE A 56 -1.24 -0.79 5.86
N THR A 57 -1.07 -1.15 4.58
CA THR A 57 -1.83 -0.56 3.47
C THR A 57 -3.32 -0.86 3.56
N LEU A 58 -3.69 -2.08 3.97
CA LEU A 58 -5.09 -2.44 4.20
C LEU A 58 -5.67 -1.65 5.37
N GLY A 59 -4.93 -1.53 6.48
CA GLY A 59 -5.35 -0.73 7.64
C GLY A 59 -5.55 0.74 7.29
N VAL A 60 -4.64 1.33 6.52
CA VAL A 60 -4.76 2.70 6.01
C VAL A 60 -5.95 2.82 5.05
N GLY A 61 -6.13 1.88 4.12
CA GLY A 61 -7.25 1.85 3.19
C GLY A 61 -8.60 1.82 3.90
N VAL A 62 -8.76 0.92 4.88
CA VAL A 62 -9.95 0.86 5.74
C VAL A 62 -10.14 2.17 6.51
N GLY A 63 -9.09 2.69 7.13
CA GLY A 63 -9.15 3.94 7.89
C GLY A 63 -9.64 5.12 7.04
N ILE A 64 -9.08 5.30 5.84
CA ILE A 64 -9.50 6.34 4.88
C ILE A 64 -10.94 6.10 4.44
N GLY A 65 -11.32 4.85 4.15
CA GLY A 65 -12.68 4.47 3.79
C GLY A 65 -13.73 4.83 4.84
N ILE A 66 -13.40 4.63 6.13
CA ILE A 66 -14.25 5.02 7.25
C ILE A 66 -14.34 6.55 7.34
N LEU A 67 -13.21 7.26 7.29
CA LEU A 67 -13.17 8.73 7.39
C LEU A 67 -13.97 9.39 6.27
N GLY A 68 -13.83 8.92 5.03
CA GLY A 68 -14.61 9.40 3.89
C GLY A 68 -16.12 9.14 4.04
N SER A 69 -16.49 7.95 4.52
CA SER A 69 -17.91 7.63 4.77
C SER A 69 -18.52 8.49 5.87
N LEU A 70 -17.78 8.81 6.94
CA LEU A 70 -18.26 9.67 8.03
C LEU A 70 -18.45 11.12 7.58
N SER A 71 -17.54 11.63 6.74
CA SER A 71 -17.67 12.98 6.18
C SER A 71 -18.90 13.12 5.28
N SER A 72 -19.30 12.07 4.56
CA SER A 72 -20.50 12.08 3.71
C SER A 72 -21.80 12.08 4.54
N VAL A 73 -21.85 11.27 5.60
CA VAL A 73 -23.02 11.19 6.50
C VAL A 73 -23.27 12.53 7.19
N ARG A 74 -22.22 13.25 7.61
CA ARG A 74 -22.37 14.60 8.20
C ARG A 74 -22.94 15.64 7.22
N ARG A 75 -22.75 15.48 5.90
CA ARG A 75 -23.28 16.41 4.89
C ARG A 75 -24.77 16.22 4.61
N HIS A 76 -25.32 15.02 4.79
CA HIS A 76 -26.76 14.74 4.58
C HIS A 76 -27.63 14.95 5.83
N LEU A 77 -27.03 15.25 6.99
CA LEU A 77 -27.73 15.51 8.25
C LEU A 77 -27.76 17.00 8.64
N ASN A 78 -27.08 17.87 7.89
CA ASN A 78 -27.07 19.32 8.11
C ASN A 78 -28.01 20.07 7.14
N VAL A 79 -29.19 19.49 6.92
CA VAL A 79 -30.38 20.10 6.30
C VAL A 79 -31.55 19.95 7.26
#